data_AF-B5JVQ4-F1
#
_entry.id   AF-B5JVQ4-F1
#
_cell.length_a   1.000
_cell.length_b   1.000
_cell.length_c   1.000
_cell.angle_alpha   90.00
_cell.angle_beta   90.00
_cell.angle_gamma   90.00
#
_symmetry.space_group_name_H-M   'P 1'
#
loop_
_entity.id
_entity.type
_entity.pdbx_description
1 polymer ?
#
loop_
_entity_poly.entity_id
_entity_poly.type
_entity_poly.pdbx_seq_one_letter_code
_entity_poly.pdbx_strand_id
1 'polypeptide(L)'
;MNQSWIKWGFVAAALMNIGGVLLFSRGFTNTAINAADPVVMSNFGLLMIVVWGLAYLGAAFVRGNVQWLAAAFAIEKLVYVVVWLLWIGNNSLSDLYSQDLLAGVFYSIYGMNDLIFMGFFVTVFISQQRQTNS
;
A
#
# COMPACT_ATOMS: atom_id res chain seq x y z
N MET A 1 -1.96 0.02 22.85
CA MET A 1 -1.86 1.13 21.88
C MET A 1 -3.22 1.82 21.82
N ASN A 2 -3.31 3.14 21.57
CA ASN A 2 -4.60 3.82 21.57
C ASN A 2 -5.47 3.33 20.39
N GLN A 3 -6.72 2.93 20.66
CA GLN A 3 -7.66 2.47 19.64
C GLN A 3 -7.92 3.51 18.55
N SER A 4 -7.93 4.80 18.90
CA SER A 4 -8.04 5.89 17.92
C SER A 4 -6.84 5.95 16.97
N TRP A 5 -5.63 5.67 17.47
CA TRP A 5 -4.42 5.65 16.63
C TRP A 5 -4.46 4.50 15.63
N ILE A 6 -4.89 3.30 16.07
CA ILE A 6 -5.07 2.14 15.19
C ILE A 6 -6.08 2.47 14.09
N LYS A 7 -7.27 2.95 14.48
CA LYS A 7 -8.33 3.32 13.53
C LYS A 7 -7.84 4.33 12.49
N TRP A 8 -7.23 5.44 12.92
CA TRP A 8 -6.80 6.48 11.99
C TRP A 8 -5.63 6.04 11.11
N GLY A 9 -4.75 5.16 11.60
CA GLY A 9 -3.71 4.56 10.77
C GLY A 9 -4.27 3.65 9.67
N PHE A 10 -5.29 2.84 9.98
CA PHE A 10 -6.01 2.05 8.97
C PHE A 10 -6.74 2.93 7.95
N VAL A 11 -7.40 4.01 8.39
CA VAL A 11 -8.03 5.00 7.49
C VAL A 11 -7.00 5.66 6.59
N ALA A 12 -5.84 6.07 7.13
CA ALA A 12 -4.77 6.64 6.33
C ALA A 12 -4.24 5.65 5.28
N ALA A 13 -4.03 4.39 5.66
CA ALA A 13 -3.61 3.34 4.73
C ALA A 13 -4.63 3.15 3.60
N ALA A 14 -5.92 3.15 3.94
CA ALA A 14 -7.00 3.06 2.97
C ALA A 14 -7.01 4.23 1.98
N LEU A 15 -6.88 5.45 2.49
CA LEU A 15 -6.85 6.65 1.66
C LEU A 15 -5.64 6.69 0.72
N MET A 16 -4.47 6.25 1.19
CA MET A 16 -3.28 6.20 0.35
C MET A 16 -3.40 5.15 -0.76
N ASN A 17 -3.92 3.96 -0.46
CA ASN A 17 -4.16 2.93 -1.46
C ASN A 17 -5.23 3.33 -2.49
N ILE A 18 -6.35 3.89 -2.04
CA ILE A 18 -7.46 4.25 -2.93
C ILE A 18 -7.15 5.56 -3.67
N GLY A 19 -6.96 6.63 -2.91
CA GLY A 19 -6.76 7.97 -3.45
C GLY A 19 -5.44 8.10 -4.21
N GLY A 20 -4.35 7.54 -3.66
CA GLY A 20 -3.05 7.56 -4.32
C GLY A 20 -3.09 6.85 -5.67
N VAL A 21 -3.57 5.61 -5.72
CA VAL A 21 -3.67 4.86 -6.98
C VAL A 21 -4.57 5.57 -7.98
N LEU A 22 -5.78 6.00 -7.58
CA LEU A 22 -6.69 6.66 -8.51
C LEU A 22 -6.12 7.98 -9.05
N LEU A 23 -5.43 8.76 -8.23
CA LEU A 23 -4.82 10.02 -8.63
C LEU A 23 -3.67 9.78 -9.64
N PHE A 24 -2.70 8.95 -9.29
CA PHE A 24 -1.51 8.75 -10.13
C PHE A 24 -1.79 7.93 -11.40
N SER A 25 -2.74 7.00 -11.33
CA SER A 25 -3.20 6.24 -12.50
C SER A 25 -4.18 7.00 -13.40
N ARG A 26 -4.56 8.24 -13.05
CA ARG A 26 -5.62 9.00 -13.72
C ARG A 26 -6.92 8.20 -13.84
N GLY A 27 -7.28 7.45 -12.80
CA GLY A 27 -8.41 6.52 -12.83
C GLY A 27 -8.19 5.32 -13.76
N PHE A 28 -7.02 4.69 -13.68
CA PHE A 28 -6.62 3.51 -14.48
C PHE A 28 -6.41 3.75 -15.98
N THR A 29 -6.27 5.01 -16.42
CA THR A 29 -6.01 5.35 -17.83
C THR A 29 -4.55 5.71 -18.11
N ASN A 30 -3.69 5.79 -17.08
CA ASN A 30 -2.28 6.08 -17.24
C ASN A 30 -1.50 4.83 -17.70
N THR A 31 -1.38 4.67 -19.01
CA THR A 31 -0.70 3.53 -19.63
C THR A 31 0.79 3.46 -19.31
N ALA A 32 1.44 4.56 -18.92
CA ALA A 32 2.86 4.56 -18.57
C ALA A 32 3.14 3.75 -17.30
N ILE A 33 2.23 3.79 -16.32
CA ILE A 33 2.32 2.95 -15.11
C ILE A 33 2.23 1.47 -15.47
N ASN A 34 1.26 1.11 -16.31
CA ASN A 34 1.10 -0.28 -16.74
C ASN A 34 2.27 -0.76 -17.61
N ALA A 35 2.80 0.10 -18.48
CA ALA A 35 3.93 -0.25 -19.33
C ALA A 35 5.23 -0.46 -18.53
N ALA A 36 5.41 0.30 -17.43
CA ALA A 36 6.56 0.20 -16.56
C ALA A 36 6.61 -1.11 -15.75
N ASP A 37 5.46 -1.62 -15.29
CA ASP A 37 5.34 -2.95 -14.67
C ASP A 37 4.00 -3.59 -15.05
N PRO A 38 3.94 -4.32 -16.17
CA PRO A 38 2.68 -4.84 -16.71
C PRO A 38 2.11 -6.00 -15.89
N VAL A 39 2.87 -6.57 -14.95
CA VAL A 39 2.41 -7.66 -14.11
C VAL A 39 1.75 -7.08 -12.86
N VAL A 40 2.53 -6.35 -12.05
CA VAL A 40 2.07 -5.87 -10.74
C VAL A 40 1.24 -4.61 -10.85
N MET A 41 1.61 -3.70 -11.76
CA MET A 41 0.90 -2.44 -11.99
C MET A 41 -0.03 -2.51 -13.21
N SER A 42 -0.52 -3.70 -13.55
CA SER A 42 -1.64 -3.87 -14.48
C SER A 42 -2.92 -3.20 -13.94
N ASN A 43 -3.91 -2.93 -14.80
CA ASN A 43 -5.20 -2.40 -14.32
C ASN A 43 -5.88 -3.32 -13.30
N PHE A 44 -5.69 -4.64 -13.43
CA PHE A 44 -6.12 -5.60 -12.42
C PHE A 44 -5.35 -5.41 -11.11
N GLY A 45 -4.02 -5.29 -11.16
CA GLY A 45 -3.19 -5.02 -9.98
C GLY A 45 -3.55 -3.71 -9.28
N LEU A 46 -3.70 -2.62 -10.03
CA LEU A 46 -4.12 -1.32 -9.51
C LEU A 46 -5.52 -1.40 -8.86
N LEU A 47 -6.47 -2.11 -9.47
CA LEU A 47 -7.78 -2.36 -8.87
C LEU A 47 -7.64 -3.16 -7.56
N MET A 48 -6.76 -4.15 -7.51
CA MET A 48 -6.51 -4.90 -6.28
C MET A 48 -5.91 -4.04 -5.18
N ILE A 49 -5.05 -3.06 -5.48
CA ILE A 49 -4.57 -2.10 -4.48
C ILE A 49 -5.74 -1.31 -3.88
N VAL A 50 -6.70 -0.89 -4.71
CA VAL A 50 -7.94 -0.23 -4.26
C VAL A 50 -8.78 -1.16 -3.36
N VAL A 51 -8.94 -2.43 -3.74
CA VAL A 51 -9.64 -3.44 -2.94
C VAL A 51 -8.95 -3.65 -1.58
N TRP A 52 -7.62 -3.71 -1.53
CA TRP A 52 -6.88 -3.74 -0.26
C TRP A 52 -7.10 -2.47 0.57
N GLY A 53 -7.18 -1.31 -0.07
CA GLY A 53 -7.56 -0.06 0.60
C GLY A 53 -8.93 -0.16 1.27
N LEU A 54 -9.92 -0.78 0.60
CA LEU A 54 -11.22 -1.05 1.21
C LEU A 54 -11.13 -2.04 2.38
N ALA A 55 -10.27 -3.06 2.28
CA ALA A 55 -10.03 -4.01 3.38
C ALA A 55 -9.43 -3.32 4.61
N TYR A 56 -8.47 -2.42 4.43
CA TYR A 56 -7.93 -1.61 5.54
C TYR A 56 -9.01 -0.70 6.15
N LEU A 57 -9.83 -0.07 5.31
CA LEU A 57 -10.93 0.77 5.78
C LEU A 57 -11.94 -0.04 6.60
N GLY A 58 -12.29 -1.24 6.14
CA GLY A 58 -13.14 -2.17 6.89
C GLY A 58 -12.52 -2.54 8.24
N ALA A 59 -11.23 -2.86 8.27
CA ALA A 59 -10.50 -3.16 9.50
C ALA A 59 -10.49 -2.00 10.49
N ALA A 60 -10.52 -0.74 10.01
CA ALA A 60 -10.57 0.45 10.86
C ALA A 60 -11.82 0.52 11.77
N PHE A 61 -12.90 -0.16 11.39
CA PHE A 61 -14.17 -0.17 12.13
C PHE A 61 -14.45 -1.47 12.88
N VAL A 62 -13.53 -2.45 12.81
CA VAL A 62 -13.61 -3.66 13.62
C VAL A 62 -13.38 -3.30 15.09
N ARG A 63 -14.34 -3.62 15.95
CA ARG A 63 -14.24 -3.38 17.40
C ARG A 63 -13.51 -4.50 18.16
N GLY A 64 -13.25 -5.62 17.50
CA GLY A 64 -12.56 -6.77 18.04
C GLY A 64 -11.05 -6.74 17.80
N ASN A 65 -10.40 -7.87 18.05
CA ASN A 65 -8.98 -8.05 17.79
C ASN A 65 -8.71 -8.13 16.27
N VAL A 66 -7.79 -7.29 15.77
CA VAL A 66 -7.37 -7.23 14.36
C VAL A 66 -5.94 -7.72 14.13
N GLN A 67 -5.35 -8.42 15.10
CA GLN A 67 -3.96 -8.91 15.07
C GLN A 67 -3.63 -9.61 13.75
N TRP A 68 -4.38 -10.67 13.41
CA TRP A 68 -4.08 -11.46 12.21
C TRP A 68 -4.42 -10.75 10.90
N LEU A 69 -5.38 -9.81 10.91
CA LEU A 69 -5.60 -8.92 9.77
C LEU A 69 -4.38 -8.01 9.56
N ALA A 70 -3.86 -7.40 10.63
CA ALA A 70 -2.65 -6.58 10.55
C ALA A 70 -1.44 -7.40 10.08
N ALA A 71 -1.30 -8.66 10.49
CA ALA A 71 -0.25 -9.54 9.97
C ALA A 71 -0.37 -9.76 8.45
N ALA A 72 -1.58 -10.07 7.96
CA ALA A 72 -1.83 -10.24 6.53
C ALA A 72 -1.52 -8.98 5.73
N PHE A 73 -1.91 -7.81 6.23
CA PHE A 73 -1.62 -6.53 5.59
C PHE A 73 -0.13 -6.18 5.62
N ALA A 74 0.60 -6.52 6.69
CA ALA A 74 2.04 -6.34 6.72
C ALA A 74 2.75 -7.18 5.65
N ILE A 75 2.32 -8.44 5.44
CA ILE A 75 2.88 -9.31 4.40
C ILE A 75 2.56 -8.74 3.02
N GLU A 76 1.32 -8.31 2.78
CA GLU A 76 0.94 -7.70 1.51
C GLU A 76 1.79 -6.45 1.20
N LYS A 77 1.99 -5.54 2.18
CA LYS A 77 2.89 -4.40 2.01
C LYS A 77 4.33 -4.79 1.74
N LEU A 78 4.84 -5.81 2.42
CA LEU A 78 6.19 -6.31 2.18
C LEU A 78 6.37 -6.79 0.74
N VAL A 79 5.37 -7.49 0.17
CA VAL A 79 5.43 -7.94 -1.23
C VAL A 79 5.58 -6.74 -2.18
N TYR A 80 4.79 -5.68 -1.99
CA TYR A 80 4.92 -4.47 -2.82
C TYR A 80 6.26 -3.75 -2.63
N VAL A 81 6.78 -3.68 -1.40
CA VAL A 81 8.11 -3.10 -1.14
C VAL A 81 9.21 -3.87 -1.88
N VAL A 82 9.17 -5.21 -1.85
CA VAL A 82 10.17 -6.05 -2.53
C VAL A 82 10.07 -5.87 -4.04
N VAL A 83 8.87 -5.91 -4.61
CA VAL A 83 8.65 -5.65 -6.04
C VAL A 83 9.18 -4.28 -6.43
N TRP A 84 8.90 -3.26 -5.63
CA TRP A 84 9.39 -1.90 -5.88
C TRP A 84 10.90 -1.81 -5.88
N LEU A 85 11.58 -2.38 -4.88
CA LEU A 85 13.04 -2.39 -4.81
C LEU A 85 13.66 -3.13 -6.00
N LEU A 86 13.07 -4.26 -6.40
CA LEU A 86 13.48 -4.96 -7.61
C LEU A 86 13.28 -4.11 -8.86
N TRP A 87 12.15 -3.39 -8.96
CA TRP A 87 11.90 -2.51 -10.09
C TRP A 87 12.93 -1.37 -10.14
N ILE A 88 13.19 -0.69 -9.02
CA ILE A 88 14.19 0.40 -8.92
C ILE A 88 15.61 -0.10 -9.23
N GLY A 89 15.96 -1.33 -8.83
CA GLY A 89 17.27 -1.91 -9.09
C GLY A 89 17.50 -2.33 -10.54
N ASN A 90 16.43 -2.53 -11.33
CA ASN A 90 16.51 -3.05 -12.70
C ASN A 90 16.03 -2.06 -13.78
N ASN A 91 15.45 -0.92 -13.39
CA ASN A 91 14.84 0.04 -14.32
C ASN A 91 15.29 1.47 -14.03
N SER A 92 15.13 2.37 -15.01
CA SER A 92 15.45 3.79 -14.86
C SER A 92 14.21 4.59 -14.48
N LEU A 93 14.21 5.12 -13.25
CA LEU A 93 13.21 6.08 -12.79
C LEU A 93 13.23 7.36 -13.64
N SER A 94 14.42 7.81 -14.05
CA SER A 94 14.60 9.02 -14.89
C SER A 94 13.91 8.87 -16.25
N ASP A 95 13.98 7.69 -16.85
CA ASP A 95 13.35 7.41 -18.13
C ASP A 95 11.82 7.43 -17.97
N LEU A 96 11.31 6.89 -16.86
CA LEU A 96 9.87 6.91 -16.57
C LEU A 96 9.36 8.33 -16.32
N TYR A 97 10.11 9.17 -15.60
CA TYR A 97 9.79 10.59 -15.43
C TYR A 97 9.74 11.35 -16.76
N SER A 98 10.62 10.97 -17.70
CA SER A 98 10.65 11.57 -19.04
C SER A 98 9.45 11.13 -19.90
N GLN A 99 8.88 9.96 -19.61
CA GLN A 99 7.69 9.45 -20.30
C GLN A 99 6.38 9.99 -19.72
N ASP A 100 6.21 9.92 -18.40
CA ASP A 100 5.04 10.47 -17.71
C ASP A 100 5.39 10.88 -16.27
N LEU A 101 5.14 12.16 -15.96
CA LEU A 101 5.44 12.74 -14.65
C LEU A 101 4.72 12.03 -13.50
N LEU A 102 3.44 11.66 -13.67
CA LEU A 102 2.67 11.02 -12.60
C LEU A 102 3.14 9.59 -12.36
N ALA A 103 3.49 8.86 -13.42
CA ALA A 103 4.10 7.54 -13.31
C ALA A 103 5.46 7.61 -12.59
N GLY A 104 6.30 8.59 -12.96
CA GLY A 104 7.58 8.83 -12.27
C GLY A 104 7.40 9.12 -10.78
N VAL A 105 6.47 10.02 -10.43
CA VAL A 105 6.15 10.33 -9.02
C VAL A 105 5.63 9.09 -8.30
N PHE A 106 4.70 8.34 -8.91
CA PHE A 106 4.15 7.11 -8.33
C PHE A 106 5.26 6.12 -7.98
N TYR A 107 6.12 5.78 -8.96
CA TYR A 107 7.25 4.86 -8.77
C TYR A 107 8.33 5.40 -7.84
N SER A 108 8.35 6.70 -7.53
CA SER A 108 9.27 7.25 -6.54
C SER A 108 8.79 7.00 -5.11
N ILE A 109 7.48 7.02 -4.89
CA ILE A 109 6.91 7.12 -3.54
C ILE A 109 6.11 5.88 -3.11
N TYR A 110 5.56 5.07 -4.02
CA TYR A 110 4.62 4.02 -3.62
C TYR A 110 5.28 2.98 -2.70
N GLY A 111 6.50 2.54 -3.00
CA GLY A 111 7.17 1.55 -2.15
C GLY A 111 7.61 2.12 -0.80
N MET A 112 7.98 3.39 -0.73
CA MET A 112 8.24 4.06 0.55
C MET A 112 6.96 4.18 1.39
N ASN A 113 5.84 4.53 0.75
CA ASN A 113 4.52 4.53 1.39
C ASN A 113 4.17 3.15 1.94
N ASP A 114 4.38 2.10 1.15
CA ASP A 114 4.09 0.73 1.56
C ASP A 114 5.00 0.26 2.71
N LEU A 115 6.27 0.67 2.73
CA LEU A 115 7.19 0.39 3.83
C LEU A 115 6.72 1.03 5.14
N ILE A 116 6.24 2.28 5.10
CA ILE A 116 5.70 2.97 6.28
C ILE A 116 4.47 2.22 6.82
N PHE A 117 3.54 1.85 5.94
CA PHE A 117 2.33 1.13 6.35
C PHE A 117 2.62 -0.32 6.78
N MET A 118 3.63 -0.96 6.21
CA MET A 118 4.12 -2.25 6.71
C MET A 118 4.55 -2.12 8.19
N GLY A 119 5.38 -1.12 8.50
CA GLY A 119 5.80 -0.84 9.88
C GLY A 119 4.62 -0.55 10.81
N PHE A 120 3.64 0.22 10.35
CA PHE A 120 2.37 0.43 11.06
C PHE A 120 1.66 -0.89 11.35
N PHE A 121 1.44 -1.75 10.35
CA PHE A 121 0.72 -3.02 10.52
C PHE A 121 1.46 -4.01 11.43
N VAL A 122 2.80 -4.09 11.33
CA VAL A 122 3.62 -4.88 12.27
C VAL A 122 3.46 -4.38 13.70
N THR A 123 3.44 -3.05 13.89
CA THR A 123 3.24 -2.44 15.22
C THR A 123 1.85 -2.78 15.77
N VAL A 124 0.80 -2.73 14.93
CA VAL A 124 -0.56 -3.15 15.31
C VAL A 124 -0.58 -4.63 15.72
N PHE A 125 0.00 -5.52 14.93
CA PHE A 125 0.08 -6.95 15.22
C PHE A 125 0.69 -7.23 16.61
N ILE A 126 1.88 -6.69 16.86
CA ILE A 126 2.59 -6.86 18.14
C ILE A 126 1.75 -6.30 19.30
N SER A 127 1.11 -5.14 19.11
CA SER A 127 0.33 -4.48 20.16
C SER A 127 -0.93 -5.25 20.56
N GLN A 128 -1.57 -5.95 19.62
CA GLN A 128 -2.79 -6.74 19.85
C GLN A 128 -2.45 -8.12 20.42
N GLN A 129 -1.31 -8.71 20.02
CA GLN A 129 -0.82 -9.96 20.60
C GLN A 129 -0.56 -9.82 22.10
N ARG A 130 0.08 -8.72 22.52
CA ARG A 130 0.35 -8.44 23.94
C ARG A 130 -0.94 -8.34 24.76
N GLN A 131 -1.99 -7.73 24.21
CA GLN A 131 -3.30 -7.61 24.87
C GLN A 131 -4.03 -8.96 24.99
N THR A 132 -3.78 -9.90 24.07
CA THR A 132 -4.42 -11.23 24.10
C THR A 132 -3.75 -12.16 25.12
N ASN A 133 -2.45 -11.97 25.36
CA ASN A 133 -1.64 -12.78 26.27
C ASN A 133 -1.54 -12.20 27.70
N SER A 134 -2.23 -11.10 28.00
CA SER A 134 -2.32 -10.48 29.34
C SER A 134 -3.66 -10.82 29.98
#